data_AF-A0A258BMR8-F1
#
_entry.id   AF-A0A258BMR8-F1
#
_cell.length_a   1.000
_cell.length_b   1.000
_cell.length_c   1.000
_cell.angle_alpha   90.00
_cell.angle_beta   90.00
_cell.angle_gamma   90.00
#
_symmetry.space_group_name_H-M   'P 1'
#
loop_
_entity.id
_entity.type
_entity.pdbx_description
1 polymer ?
#
loop_
_entity_poly.entity_id
_entity_poly.type
_entity_poly.pdbx_seq_one_letter_code
_entity_poly.pdbx_strand_id
1 'polypeptide(L)'
;MVRIGAAQDALSKSRDSAVSLTRAMGYLAFAAPKSADIAAHVKSLSRDLGSLTDHASYLGSNITFLLDASLGLISIEQNAVLKIFSVSAIIFMPPTLVAGIYGMNFDVMPELRWALGYPFALVLMLLSAVLPFAFFRWRGWL
;
A
#
# COMPACT_ATOMS: atom_id res chain seq x y z
N MET A 1 -3.81 -1.88 -11.52
CA MET A 1 -4.33 -0.49 -11.54
C MET A 1 -5.14 -0.15 -12.79
N VAL A 2 -4.70 -0.49 -14.01
CA VAL A 2 -5.44 -0.18 -15.27
C VAL A 2 -6.91 -0.66 -15.26
N ARG A 3 -7.18 -1.85 -14.71
CA ARG A 3 -8.56 -2.39 -14.60
C ARG A 3 -9.45 -1.63 -13.60
N ILE A 4 -8.87 -1.08 -12.53
CA ILE A 4 -9.60 -0.28 -11.54
C ILE A 4 -9.95 1.08 -12.13
N GLY A 5 -9.01 1.71 -12.84
CA GLY A 5 -9.25 2.96 -13.56
C GLY A 5 -10.33 2.82 -14.64
N ALA A 6 -10.29 1.75 -15.44
CA ALA A 6 -11.32 1.48 -16.44
C ALA A 6 -12.71 1.25 -15.81
N ALA A 7 -12.78 0.57 -14.66
CA ALA A 7 -14.03 0.36 -13.93
C ALA A 7 -14.59 1.67 -13.34
N GLN A 8 -13.74 2.53 -12.77
CA GLN A 8 -14.15 3.85 -12.28
C GLN A 8 -14.64 4.75 -13.43
N ASP A 9 -13.97 4.72 -14.58
CA ASP A 9 -14.33 5.55 -15.73
C ASP A 9 -15.69 5.10 -16.33
N ALA A 10 -15.91 3.78 -16.42
CA ALA A 10 -17.21 3.22 -16.82
C ALA A 10 -18.32 3.58 -15.82
N LEU A 11 -18.04 3.51 -14.52
CA LEU A 11 -18.99 3.89 -13.48
C LEU A 11 -19.30 5.39 -13.51
N SER A 12 -18.30 6.24 -13.75
CA SER A 12 -18.47 7.68 -13.88
C SER A 12 -19.40 8.02 -15.05
N LYS A 13 -19.15 7.43 -16.23
CA LYS A 13 -20.00 7.61 -17.42
C LYS A 13 -21.44 7.14 -17.17
N SER A 14 -21.61 6.03 -16.45
CA SER A 14 -22.93 5.51 -16.10
C SER A 14 -23.68 6.43 -15.13
N ARG A 15 -22.96 6.98 -14.14
CA ARG A 15 -23.51 7.96 -13.18
C ARG A 15 -23.91 9.27 -13.88
N ASP A 16 -23.07 9.80 -14.75
CA ASP A 16 -23.37 11.03 -15.50
C ASP A 16 -24.59 10.86 -16.40
N SER A 17 -24.69 9.71 -17.06
CA SER A 17 -25.85 9.34 -17.88
C SER A 17 -27.13 9.22 -17.03
N ALA A 18 -27.06 8.54 -15.89
CA ALA A 18 -28.21 8.42 -14.97
C ALA A 18 -28.67 9.78 -14.42
N VAL A 19 -27.74 10.67 -14.07
CA VAL A 19 -28.06 12.05 -13.62
C VAL A 19 -28.70 12.87 -14.75
N SER A 20 -28.23 12.71 -15.99
CA SER A 20 -28.85 13.38 -17.14
C SER A 20 -30.27 12.88 -17.41
N LEU A 21 -30.52 11.56 -17.28
CA LEU A 21 -31.84 10.95 -17.41
C LEU A 21 -32.78 11.39 -16.28
N THR A 22 -32.30 11.45 -15.05
CA THR A 22 -33.09 11.98 -13.91
C THR A 22 -33.52 13.42 -14.16
N ARG A 23 -32.64 14.27 -14.70
CA ARG A 23 -33.01 15.64 -15.10
C ARG A 23 -34.05 15.64 -16.22
N ALA A 24 -33.85 14.86 -17.28
CA ALA A 24 -34.80 14.76 -18.40
C ALA A 24 -36.19 14.25 -17.94
N MET A 25 -36.22 13.28 -17.03
CA MET A 25 -37.46 12.78 -16.41
C MET A 25 -38.14 13.83 -15.53
N GLY A 26 -37.37 14.66 -14.82
CA GLY A 26 -37.89 15.83 -14.11
C GLY A 26 -38.54 16.86 -15.04
N TYR A 27 -37.92 17.16 -16.18
CA TYR A 27 -38.53 18.01 -17.21
C TYR A 27 -39.78 17.37 -17.83
N LEU A 28 -39.75 16.07 -18.10
CA LEU A 28 -40.90 15.34 -18.64
C LEU A 28 -42.07 15.31 -17.65
N ALA A 29 -41.81 15.14 -16.35
CA ALA A 29 -42.82 15.23 -15.30
C ALA A 29 -43.50 16.60 -15.25
N PHE A 30 -42.75 17.66 -15.57
CA PHE A 30 -43.28 19.03 -15.62
C PHE A 30 -44.04 19.33 -16.93
N ALA A 31 -43.55 18.80 -18.07
CA ALA A 31 -44.10 19.09 -19.40
C ALA A 31 -45.20 18.12 -19.87
N ALA A 32 -45.31 16.93 -19.26
CA ALA A 32 -46.29 15.92 -19.66
C ALA A 32 -47.73 16.38 -19.40
N PRO A 33 -48.70 15.98 -20.26
CA PRO A 33 -50.11 16.24 -19.99
C PRO A 33 -50.54 15.60 -18.68
N LYS A 34 -51.41 16.27 -17.91
CA LYS A 34 -51.95 15.82 -16.60
C LYS A 34 -52.89 14.61 -16.71
N SER A 35 -52.60 13.65 -17.57
CA SER A 35 -53.24 12.33 -17.52
C SER A 35 -52.65 11.55 -16.34
N ALA A 36 -53.50 10.91 -15.55
CA ALA A 36 -53.09 10.18 -14.35
C ALA A 36 -52.12 9.02 -14.65
N ASP A 37 -52.26 8.39 -15.81
CA ASP A 37 -51.47 7.22 -16.24
C ASP A 37 -50.01 7.60 -16.59
N ILE A 38 -49.82 8.64 -17.42
CA ILE A 38 -48.48 9.12 -17.80
C ILE A 38 -47.72 9.64 -16.58
N ALA A 39 -48.39 10.37 -15.68
CA ALA A 39 -47.78 10.86 -14.45
C ALA A 39 -47.32 9.72 -13.53
N ALA A 40 -48.09 8.62 -13.44
CA ALA A 40 -47.71 7.44 -12.68
C ALA A 40 -46.50 6.74 -13.30
N HIS A 41 -46.46 6.58 -14.63
CA HIS A 41 -45.35 5.95 -15.34
C HIS A 41 -44.04 6.73 -15.21
N VAL A 42 -44.11 8.06 -15.41
CA VAL A 42 -42.97 8.98 -15.24
C VAL A 42 -42.43 8.95 -13.81
N LYS A 43 -43.31 8.88 -12.81
CA LYS A 43 -42.93 8.77 -11.40
C LYS A 43 -42.26 7.42 -11.09
N SER A 44 -42.72 6.32 -11.67
CA SER A 44 -42.10 5.00 -11.53
C SER A 44 -40.67 4.99 -12.11
N LEU A 45 -40.52 5.42 -13.36
CA LEU A 45 -39.21 5.51 -14.03
C LEU A 45 -38.23 6.42 -13.28
N SER A 46 -38.72 7.54 -12.72
CA SER A 46 -37.88 8.44 -11.92
C SER A 46 -37.38 7.78 -10.63
N ARG A 47 -38.21 6.92 -10.00
CA ARG A 47 -37.84 6.16 -8.82
C ARG A 47 -36.80 5.07 -9.16
N ASP A 48 -36.98 4.40 -10.29
CA ASP A 48 -36.03 3.39 -10.77
C ASP A 48 -34.67 4.02 -11.09
N LEU A 49 -34.64 5.17 -11.77
CA LEU A 49 -33.42 5.95 -12.03
C LEU A 49 -32.72 6.41 -10.74
N GLY A 50 -33.50 6.80 -9.73
CA GLY A 50 -32.98 7.10 -8.39
C GLY A 50 -32.26 5.89 -7.81
N SER A 51 -32.90 4.72 -7.81
CA SER A 51 -32.30 3.49 -7.30
C SER A 51 -31.02 3.09 -8.06
N LEU A 52 -30.97 3.27 -9.38
CA LEU A 52 -29.77 3.02 -10.19
C LEU A 52 -28.62 3.95 -9.81
N THR A 53 -28.93 5.22 -9.56
CA THR A 53 -27.94 6.24 -9.17
C THR A 53 -27.37 5.95 -7.78
N ASP A 54 -28.21 5.54 -6.85
CA ASP A 54 -27.80 5.10 -5.51
C ASP A 54 -26.90 3.86 -5.61
N HIS A 55 -27.26 2.89 -6.46
CA HIS A 55 -26.47 1.69 -6.65
C HIS A 55 -25.11 1.98 -7.32
N ALA A 56 -25.07 2.88 -8.29
CA ALA A 56 -23.82 3.34 -8.88
C ALA A 56 -22.93 4.05 -7.85
N SER A 57 -23.52 4.86 -6.97
CA SER A 57 -22.80 5.52 -5.89
C SER A 57 -22.22 4.51 -4.88
N TYR A 58 -22.99 3.48 -4.52
CA TYR A 58 -22.54 2.38 -3.67
C TYR A 58 -21.36 1.61 -4.27
N LEU A 59 -21.44 1.24 -5.55
CA LEU A 59 -20.33 0.58 -6.25
C LEU A 59 -19.06 1.45 -6.28
N GLY A 60 -19.23 2.76 -6.45
CA GLY A 60 -18.12 3.71 -6.43
C GLY A 60 -17.38 3.71 -5.09
N SER A 61 -18.13 3.77 -3.99
CA SER A 61 -17.56 3.69 -2.64
C SER A 61 -16.85 2.37 -2.39
N ASN A 62 -17.41 1.24 -2.85
CA ASN A 62 -16.76 -0.07 -2.72
C ASN A 62 -15.45 -0.16 -3.51
N ILE A 63 -15.40 0.40 -4.72
CA ILE A 63 -14.16 0.44 -5.52
C ILE A 63 -13.08 1.25 -4.79
N THR A 64 -13.43 2.41 -4.25
CA THR A 64 -12.49 3.25 -3.47
C THR A 64 -12.00 2.50 -2.23
N PHE A 65 -12.91 1.86 -1.49
CA PHE A 65 -12.54 1.05 -0.33
C PHE A 65 -11.57 -0.09 -0.69
N LEU A 66 -11.81 -0.80 -1.79
CA LEU A 66 -10.93 -1.86 -2.26
C LEU A 66 -9.57 -1.33 -2.72
N LEU A 67 -9.54 -0.15 -3.35
CA LEU A 67 -8.30 0.52 -3.74
C LEU A 67 -7.48 0.87 -2.49
N ASP A 68 -8.10 1.51 -1.50
CA ASP A 68 -7.45 1.89 -0.24
C ASP A 68 -6.96 0.66 0.53
N ALA A 69 -7.77 -0.39 0.60
CA ALA A 69 -7.37 -1.67 1.22
C ALA A 69 -6.19 -2.31 0.47
N SER A 70 -6.19 -2.29 -0.86
CA SER A 70 -5.09 -2.80 -1.67
C SER A 70 -3.81 -2.01 -1.45
N LEU A 71 -3.89 -0.67 -1.42
CA LEU A 71 -2.75 0.19 -1.11
C LEU A 71 -2.23 -0.05 0.32
N GLY A 72 -3.12 -0.24 1.28
CA GLY A 72 -2.78 -0.61 2.66
C GLY A 72 -2.02 -1.94 2.71
N LEU A 73 -2.50 -2.97 2.02
CA LEU A 73 -1.83 -4.27 1.93
C LEU A 73 -0.45 -4.15 1.27
N ILE A 74 -0.34 -3.41 0.17
CA ILE A 74 0.95 -3.14 -0.49
C ILE A 74 1.92 -2.45 0.48
N SER A 75 1.45 -1.46 1.24
CA SER A 75 2.28 -0.78 2.24
C SER A 75 2.74 -1.73 3.35
N ILE A 76 1.88 -2.65 3.81
CA ILE A 76 2.25 -3.68 4.80
C ILE A 76 3.34 -4.61 4.24
N GLU A 77 3.16 -5.10 3.01
CA GLU A 77 4.16 -5.95 2.35
C GLU A 77 5.49 -5.22 2.15
N GLN A 78 5.45 -3.97 1.68
CA GLN A 78 6.65 -3.14 1.52
C GLN A 78 7.36 -2.90 2.85
N ASN A 79 6.62 -2.61 3.93
CA ASN A 79 7.19 -2.45 5.26
C ASN A 79 7.83 -3.76 5.76
N ALA A 80 7.22 -4.92 5.49
CA ALA A 80 7.82 -6.20 5.83
C ALA A 80 9.14 -6.44 5.09
N VAL A 81 9.18 -6.13 3.79
CA VAL A 81 10.39 -6.23 2.97
C VAL A 81 11.48 -5.28 3.47
N LEU A 82 11.15 -4.00 3.70
CA LEU A 82 12.09 -3.01 4.26
C LEU A 82 12.61 -3.42 5.63
N LYS A 83 11.76 -4.00 6.48
CA LYS A 83 12.15 -4.53 7.78
C LYS A 83 13.25 -5.58 7.61
N ILE A 84 13.05 -6.56 6.73
CA ILE A 84 14.03 -7.61 6.45
C ILE A 84 15.36 -6.99 5.97
N PHE A 85 15.33 -6.10 4.97
CA PHE A 85 16.55 -5.44 4.49
C PHE A 85 17.28 -4.64 5.57
N SER A 86 16.55 -3.92 6.41
CA SER A 86 17.12 -3.14 7.51
C SER A 86 17.78 -4.05 8.55
N VAL A 87 17.13 -5.17 8.91
CA VAL A 87 17.71 -6.19 9.80
C VAL A 87 18.99 -6.76 9.20
N SER A 88 18.96 -7.14 7.92
CA SER A 88 20.16 -7.65 7.22
C SER A 88 21.29 -6.62 7.22
N ALA A 89 21.00 -5.35 6.92
CA ALA A 89 22.00 -4.28 6.94
C ALA A 89 22.64 -4.12 8.32
N ILE A 90 21.84 -4.14 9.40
CA ILE A 90 22.35 -4.06 10.78
C ILE A 90 23.24 -5.26 11.13
N ILE A 91 22.94 -6.45 10.60
CA ILE A 91 23.76 -7.66 10.82
C ILE A 91 25.09 -7.56 10.06
N PHE A 92 25.10 -7.04 8.82
CA PHE A 92 26.29 -6.97 7.98
C PHE A 92 27.17 -5.72 8.20
N MET A 93 26.60 -4.64 8.75
CA MET A 93 27.33 -3.38 8.93
C MET A 93 28.53 -3.50 9.89
N PRO A 94 28.43 -4.15 11.08
CA PRO A 94 29.58 -4.26 11.97
C PRO A 94 30.73 -5.11 11.42
N PRO A 95 30.51 -6.29 10.81
CA PRO A 95 31.58 -7.03 10.14
C PRO A 95 32.21 -6.23 9.00
N THR A 96 31.41 -5.50 8.22
CA THR A 96 31.92 -4.64 7.13
C THR A 96 32.80 -3.53 7.66
N LEU A 97 32.44 -2.91 8.79
CA LEU A 97 33.24 -1.86 9.43
C LEU A 97 34.55 -2.41 9.97
N VAL A 98 34.53 -3.58 10.62
CA VAL A 98 35.74 -4.27 11.09
C VAL A 98 36.64 -4.64 9.91
N ALA A 99 36.09 -5.22 8.84
CA ALA A 99 36.82 -5.54 7.61
C ALA A 99 37.42 -4.28 6.96
N GLY A 100 36.70 -3.15 6.98
CA GLY A 100 37.19 -1.87 6.50
C GLY A 100 38.36 -1.35 7.33
N ILE A 101 38.26 -1.35 8.66
CA ILE A 101 39.32 -0.89 9.57
C ILE A 101 40.58 -1.76 9.42
N TYR A 102 40.43 -3.08 9.39
CA TYR A 102 41.56 -4.02 9.27
C TYR A 102 42.08 -4.19 7.83
N GLY A 103 41.31 -3.78 6.81
CA GLY A 103 41.74 -3.74 5.41
C GLY A 103 42.57 -2.50 5.06
N MET A 104 42.66 -1.51 5.95
CA MET A 104 43.52 -0.35 5.77
C MET A 104 44.98 -0.70 6.13
N ASN A 105 45.91 -0.47 5.20
CA ASN A 105 47.36 -0.66 5.39
C ASN A 105 47.94 0.37 6.37
N PHE A 106 47.66 0.25 7.67
CA PHE A 106 48.34 1.04 8.70
C PHE A 106 49.65 0.36 9.13
N ASP A 107 50.76 1.04 8.84
CA ASP A 107 52.15 0.61 9.13
C ASP A 107 52.47 0.57 10.65
N VAL A 108 51.61 1.16 11.49
CA VAL A 108 51.70 1.13 12.96
C VAL A 108 50.32 0.83 13.55
N MET A 109 49.95 -0.45 13.62
CA MET A 109 48.86 -0.92 14.47
C MET A 109 49.46 -1.46 15.79
N PRO A 110 49.36 -0.74 16.93
CA PRO A 110 49.88 -1.21 18.21
C PRO A 110 49.23 -2.52 18.70
N GLU A 111 48.05 -2.88 18.20
CA GLU A 111 47.36 -4.15 18.45
C GLU A 111 47.99 -5.35 17.73
N LEU A 112 48.77 -5.13 16.65
CA LEU A 112 49.42 -6.18 15.85
C LEU A 112 50.74 -6.68 16.47
N ARG A 113 51.30 -5.95 17.45
CA ARG A 113 52.47 -6.38 18.22
C ARG A 113 52.12 -7.45 19.27
N TRP A 114 50.84 -7.71 19.51
CA TRP A 114 50.36 -8.79 20.34
C TRP A 114 50.01 -9.99 19.45
N ALA A 115 50.63 -11.15 19.69
CA ALA A 115 50.39 -12.39 18.92
C ALA A 115 48.91 -12.84 18.87
N LEU A 116 48.05 -12.25 19.71
CA LEU A 116 46.62 -12.53 19.83
C LEU A 116 45.70 -11.45 19.22
N GLY A 117 46.22 -10.34 18.69
CA GLY A 117 45.40 -9.25 18.12
C GLY A 117 44.57 -9.68 16.91
N TYR A 118 45.15 -10.47 16.01
CA TYR A 118 44.46 -11.00 14.82
C TYR A 118 43.34 -12.02 15.17
N PRO A 119 43.58 -13.00 16.06
CA PRO A 119 42.50 -13.82 16.63
C PRO A 119 41.41 -13.01 17.34
N PHE A 120 41.77 -11.96 18.10
CA PHE A 120 40.81 -11.15 18.83
C PHE A 120 39.93 -10.32 17.88
N ALA A 121 40.49 -9.79 16.79
CA ALA A 121 39.74 -9.12 15.73
C ALA A 121 38.72 -10.05 15.06
N LEU A 122 39.11 -11.29 14.77
CA LEU A 122 38.21 -12.33 14.24
C LEU A 122 37.09 -12.68 15.22
N VAL A 123 37.42 -12.82 16.52
CA VAL A 123 36.44 -13.06 17.57
C VAL A 123 35.48 -11.88 17.71
N LEU A 124 35.97 -10.64 17.63
CA LEU A 124 35.16 -9.43 17.68
C LEU A 124 34.22 -9.33 16.46
N MET A 125 34.72 -9.70 15.27
CA MET A 125 33.93 -9.75 14.04
C MET A 125 32.81 -10.81 14.13
N LEU A 126 33.12 -11.98 14.68
CA LEU A 126 32.15 -13.05 14.94
C LEU A 126 31.12 -12.63 15.99
N LEU A 127 31.56 -12.04 17.12
CA LEU A 127 30.70 -11.51 18.16
C LEU A 127 29.77 -10.41 17.62
N SER A 128 30.26 -9.58 16.72
CA SER A 128 29.48 -8.48 16.12
C SER A 128 28.46 -8.97 15.10
N ALA A 129 28.64 -10.15 14.49
CA ALA A 129 27.61 -10.81 13.69
C ALA A 129 26.59 -11.55 14.57
N VAL A 130 27.05 -12.17 15.67
CA VAL A 130 26.22 -13.00 16.56
C VAL A 130 25.37 -12.16 17.52
N LEU A 131 25.87 -11.01 18.01
CA LEU A 131 25.15 -10.13 18.94
C LEU A 131 23.84 -9.58 18.34
N PRO A 132 23.82 -9.01 17.13
CA PRO A 132 22.59 -8.57 16.49
C PRO A 132 21.65 -9.74 16.19
N PHE A 133 22.19 -10.88 15.73
CA PHE A 133 21.39 -12.08 15.46
C PHE A 133 20.68 -12.59 16.72
N ALA A 134 21.40 -12.69 17.84
CA ALA A 134 20.85 -13.09 19.13
C ALA A 134 19.84 -12.06 19.67
N PHE A 135 20.12 -10.76 19.49
CA PHE A 135 19.20 -9.68 19.89
C PHE A 135 17.89 -9.73 19.09
N PHE A 136 17.95 -9.93 17.77
CA PHE A 136 16.77 -10.07 16.91
C PHE A 136 15.96 -11.32 17.24
N ARG A 137 16.62 -12.44 17.55
CA ARG A 137 15.98 -13.69 18.02
C ARG A 137 15.25 -13.47 19.35
N TRP A 138 15.84 -12.73 20.28
CA TRP A 138 15.28 -12.51 21.61
C TRP A 138 14.13 -11.49 21.61
N ARG A 139 14.14 -10.55 20.66
CA ARG A 139 13.05 -9.58 20.47
C ARG A 139 11.81 -10.17 19.77
N GLY A 140 11.88 -11.40 19.25
CA GLY A 140 10.76 -12.05 18.54
C GLY A 140 10.36 -11.36 17.24
N TRP A 141 11.31 -10.67 16.58
CA TRP A 141 11.05 -9.95 15.33
C TRP A 141 11.20 -10.83 14.07
N LEU A 142 11.61 -12.09 14.26
CA LEU A 142 11.68 -13.20 13.31
C LEU A 142 10.71 -14.29 13.75
#